data_AF-A0A7X6HRT5-F1
#
_entry.id   AF-A0A7X6HRT5-F1
#
_cell.length_a   1.000
_cell.length_b   1.000
_cell.length_c   1.000
_cell.angle_alpha   90.00
_cell.angle_beta   90.00
_cell.angle_gamma   90.00
#
_symmetry.space_group_name_H-M   'P 1'
#
loop_
_entity.id
_entity.type
_entity.pdbx_description
1 polymer ?
#
loop_
_entity_poly.entity_id
_entity_poly.type
_entity_poly.pdbx_seq_one_letter_code
_entity_poly.pdbx_strand_id
1 'polypeptide(L)'
;MTELLDEALSLEIASRIKSNSKNCFENACKAALATEGAIYVQGFLALAGSPYKPIEYSWIELGDRIIDPTFPHLGKTAGDIHYFPAQRLSLKKLKAILEESKEDYPEDDPLPVYGNQPYEYYGDLMLGGSDYQTAYNLALAKCQELNKPQRKDAN
;
A
#
# COMPACT_ATOMS: atom_id res chain seq x y z
N MET A 1 6.68 4.77 16.08
CA MET A 1 6.44 3.36 16.42
C MET A 1 6.41 2.61 15.11
N THR A 2 7.18 1.53 14.97
CA THR A 2 7.17 0.68 13.77
C THR A 2 5.92 -0.16 13.81
N GLU A 3 4.93 0.20 13.00
CA GLU A 3 3.76 -0.61 12.75
C GLU A 3 4.25 -1.99 12.24
N LEU A 4 3.92 -3.05 12.96
CA LEU A 4 4.36 -4.41 12.63
C LEU A 4 3.30 -5.09 11.77
N LEU A 5 3.76 -5.75 10.70
CA LEU A 5 2.91 -6.60 9.89
C LEU A 5 2.45 -7.82 10.71
N ASP A 6 1.14 -7.99 10.83
CA ASP A 6 0.54 -9.18 11.44
C ASP A 6 0.33 -10.24 10.36
N GLU A 7 1.31 -11.13 10.19
CA GLU A 7 1.29 -12.18 9.16
C GLU A 7 0.09 -13.11 9.32
N ALA A 8 -0.29 -13.46 10.55
CA ALA A 8 -1.38 -14.39 10.82
C ALA A 8 -2.73 -13.79 10.40
N LEU A 9 -3.02 -12.54 10.80
CA LEU A 9 -4.24 -11.84 10.38
C LEU A 9 -4.25 -11.56 8.89
N SER A 10 -3.09 -11.23 8.31
CA SER A 10 -2.93 -11.02 6.87
C SER A 10 -3.34 -12.26 6.08
N LEU A 11 -2.88 -13.45 6.49
CA LEU A 11 -3.25 -14.73 5.87
C LEU A 11 -4.73 -15.09 6.07
N GLU A 12 -5.27 -14.87 7.27
CA GLU A 12 -6.67 -15.15 7.58
C GLU A 12 -7.59 -14.29 6.69
N ILE A 13 -7.34 -12.99 6.63
CA ILE A 13 -8.13 -12.06 5.83
C ILE A 13 -7.96 -12.36 4.35
N ALA A 14 -6.73 -12.59 3.89
CA ALA A 14 -6.43 -12.99 2.52
C ALA A 14 -7.26 -14.20 2.07
N SER A 15 -7.42 -15.20 2.95
CA SER A 15 -8.26 -16.38 2.68
C SER A 15 -9.74 -16.03 2.65
N ARG A 16 -10.21 -15.24 3.62
CA ARG A 16 -11.61 -14.82 3.74
C ARG A 16 -12.09 -14.01 2.53
N ILE A 17 -11.26 -13.11 2.02
CA ILE A 17 -11.60 -12.25 0.87
C ILE A 17 -11.28 -12.90 -0.48
N LYS A 18 -10.67 -14.10 -0.48
CA LYS A 18 -10.10 -14.75 -1.67
C LYS A 18 -9.18 -13.80 -2.45
N SER A 19 -8.18 -13.29 -1.73
CA SER A 19 -7.19 -12.35 -2.25
C SER A 19 -6.52 -12.88 -3.52
N ASN A 20 -6.18 -11.98 -4.44
CA ASN A 20 -5.50 -12.32 -5.68
C ASN A 20 -4.09 -11.70 -5.72
N SER A 21 -3.17 -12.28 -6.50
CA SER A 21 -1.79 -11.77 -6.60
C SER A 21 -1.64 -10.56 -7.53
N LYS A 22 -2.71 -10.14 -8.22
CA LYS A 22 -2.65 -9.17 -9.33
C LYS A 22 -3.04 -7.76 -8.91
N ASN A 23 -3.93 -7.62 -7.92
CA ASN A 23 -4.54 -6.35 -7.57
C ASN A 23 -4.56 -6.16 -6.05
N CYS A 24 -3.51 -5.50 -5.53
CA CYS A 24 -3.40 -5.20 -4.09
C CYS A 24 -4.47 -4.22 -3.61
N PHE A 25 -4.87 -3.25 -4.45
CA PHE A 25 -5.93 -2.28 -4.18
C PHE A 25 -7.28 -2.93 -3.97
N GLU A 26 -7.64 -3.86 -4.86
CA GLU A 26 -8.86 -4.65 -4.68
C GLU A 26 -8.81 -5.46 -3.38
N ASN A 27 -7.69 -6.12 -3.09
CA ASN A 27 -7.56 -6.93 -1.88
C ASN A 27 -7.68 -6.09 -0.61
N ALA A 28 -6.97 -4.96 -0.54
CA ALA A 28 -7.04 -4.03 0.60
C ALA A 28 -8.44 -3.45 0.78
N CYS A 29 -9.11 -3.12 -0.32
CA CYS A 29 -10.50 -2.67 -0.31
C CYS A 29 -11.45 -3.73 0.22
N LYS A 30 -11.39 -4.96 -0.30
CA LYS A 30 -12.19 -6.10 0.18
C LYS A 30 -11.90 -6.41 1.65
N ALA A 31 -10.63 -6.33 2.06
CA ALA A 31 -10.21 -6.53 3.44
C ALA A 31 -10.78 -5.47 4.38
N ALA A 32 -10.76 -4.20 3.96
CA ALA A 32 -11.36 -3.10 4.71
C ALA A 32 -12.88 -3.31 4.84
N LEU A 33 -13.55 -3.72 3.76
CA LEU A 33 -14.99 -4.03 3.76
C LEU A 33 -15.36 -5.23 4.64
N ALA A 34 -14.48 -6.23 4.73
CA ALA A 34 -14.69 -7.45 5.52
C ALA A 34 -14.32 -7.30 7.01
N THR A 35 -13.61 -6.22 7.38
CA THR A 35 -13.03 -6.02 8.71
C THR A 35 -13.55 -4.73 9.32
N GLU A 36 -14.38 -4.85 10.36
CA GLU A 36 -14.90 -3.68 11.05
C GLU A 36 -13.79 -2.97 11.83
N GLY A 37 -13.75 -1.63 11.73
CA GLY A 37 -12.70 -0.82 12.36
C GLY A 37 -11.37 -0.76 11.60
N ALA A 38 -11.25 -1.45 10.47
CA ALA A 38 -10.08 -1.34 9.61
C ALA A 38 -10.04 0.02 8.88
N ILE A 39 -8.82 0.54 8.73
CA ILE A 39 -8.52 1.73 7.95
C ILE A 39 -7.85 1.25 6.67
N TYR A 40 -8.40 1.64 5.53
CA TYR A 40 -7.76 1.40 4.25
C TYR A 40 -6.58 2.35 4.11
N VAL A 41 -5.41 1.82 3.78
CA VAL A 41 -4.19 2.61 3.64
C VAL A 41 -3.62 2.40 2.26
N GLN A 42 -3.32 3.50 1.60
CA GLN A 42 -2.61 3.53 0.34
C GLN A 42 -1.26 4.20 0.55
N GLY A 43 -0.25 3.70 -0.12
CA GLY A 43 1.09 4.25 -0.05
C GLY A 43 2.05 3.46 -0.90
N PHE A 44 3.25 3.24 -0.35
CA PHE A 44 4.33 2.60 -1.08
C PHE A 44 4.98 1.49 -0.26
N LEU A 45 5.35 0.41 -0.96
CA LEU A 45 6.26 -0.60 -0.45
C LEU A 45 7.69 -0.29 -0.90
N ALA A 46 8.61 -0.33 0.05
CA ALA A 46 10.03 -0.46 -0.25
C ALA A 46 10.47 -1.89 0.06
N LEU A 47 11.03 -2.55 -0.95
CA LEU A 47 11.56 -3.91 -0.87
C LEU A 47 13.07 -3.89 -1.09
N ALA A 48 13.79 -4.77 -0.40
CA ALA A 48 15.19 -5.04 -0.71
C ALA A 48 15.30 -5.80 -2.05
N GLY A 49 16.17 -5.34 -2.94
CA GLY A 49 16.37 -5.90 -4.29
C GLY A 49 15.49 -5.29 -5.38
N SER A 50 15.44 -5.97 -6.54
CA SER A 50 14.66 -5.55 -7.71
C SER A 50 13.15 -5.46 -7.39
N PRO A 51 12.44 -4.38 -7.76
CA PRO A 51 12.76 -3.40 -8.80
C PRO A 51 13.55 -2.14 -8.38
N TYR A 52 14.17 -2.09 -7.19
CA TYR A 52 14.95 -0.92 -6.71
C TYR A 52 14.14 0.39 -6.63
N LYS A 53 12.80 0.30 -6.73
CA LYS A 53 11.88 1.43 -6.80
C LYS A 53 10.71 1.18 -5.85
N PRO A 54 10.15 2.25 -5.26
CA PRO A 54 8.90 2.15 -4.51
C PRO A 54 7.81 1.52 -5.37
N ILE A 55 7.11 0.55 -4.80
CA ILE A 55 5.96 -0.08 -5.45
C ILE A 55 4.72 0.55 -4.86
N GLU A 56 3.87 1.10 -5.72
CA GLU A 56 2.58 1.62 -5.27
C GLU A 56 1.72 0.47 -4.76
N TYR A 57 1.17 0.64 -3.55
CA TYR A 57 0.55 -0.46 -2.83
C TYR A 57 -0.53 0.01 -1.87
N SER A 58 -1.32 -0.95 -1.41
CA SER A 58 -2.34 -0.72 -0.41
C SER A 58 -2.49 -1.91 0.53
N TRP A 59 -2.87 -1.60 1.75
CA TRP A 59 -3.09 -2.54 2.84
C TRP A 59 -4.17 -1.99 3.77
N ILE A 60 -4.45 -2.69 4.86
CA ILE A 60 -5.33 -2.16 5.90
C ILE A 60 -4.57 -2.06 7.23
N GLU A 61 -4.90 -1.04 8.01
CA GLU A 61 -4.42 -0.86 9.37
C GLU A 61 -5.57 -1.17 10.35
N LEU A 62 -5.29 -1.98 11.36
CA LEU A 62 -6.24 -2.31 12.43
C LEU A 62 -5.59 -2.00 13.78
N GLY A 63 -5.87 -0.81 14.31
CA GLY A 63 -5.15 -0.29 15.48
C GLY A 63 -3.69 -0.02 15.11
N ASP A 64 -2.75 -0.57 15.88
CA ASP A 64 -1.30 -0.43 15.67
C ASP A 64 -0.68 -1.54 14.79
N ARG A 65 -1.51 -2.29 14.06
CA ARG A 65 -1.09 -3.44 13.24
C ARG A 65 -1.35 -3.19 11.76
N ILE A 66 -0.35 -3.50 10.94
CA ILE A 66 -0.52 -3.57 9.49
C ILE A 66 -1.02 -4.97 9.16
N ILE A 67 -2.05 -5.02 8.32
CA ILE A 67 -2.59 -6.26 7.77
C ILE A 67 -2.56 -6.10 6.25
N ASP A 68 -1.80 -6.96 5.61
CA ASP A 68 -1.63 -6.96 4.17
C ASP A 68 -2.27 -8.22 3.57
N PRO A 69 -3.49 -8.11 3.02
CA PRO A 69 -4.18 -9.27 2.44
C PRO A 69 -3.51 -9.79 1.16
N THR A 70 -2.54 -9.07 0.61
CA THR A 70 -1.78 -9.47 -0.58
C THR A 70 -0.42 -10.07 -0.21
N PHE A 71 0.00 -9.95 1.06
CA PHE A 71 1.22 -10.54 1.61
C PHE A 71 1.48 -12.01 1.23
N PRO A 72 0.52 -12.96 1.32
CA PRO A 72 0.77 -14.35 0.91
C PRO A 72 1.26 -14.50 -0.53
N HIS A 73 0.96 -13.55 -1.41
CA HIS A 73 1.32 -13.58 -2.82
C HIS A 73 2.66 -12.89 -3.11
N LEU A 74 3.21 -12.12 -2.15
CA LEU A 74 4.48 -11.41 -2.32
C LEU A 74 5.69 -12.35 -2.27
N GLY A 75 5.59 -13.48 -1.57
CA GLY A 75 6.71 -14.42 -1.39
C GLY A 75 7.92 -13.80 -0.68
N LYS A 76 7.69 -12.78 0.15
CA LYS A 76 8.68 -12.05 0.95
C LYS A 76 8.37 -12.23 2.44
N THR A 77 9.37 -12.03 3.29
CA THR A 77 9.17 -12.05 4.75
C THR A 77 8.79 -10.66 5.25
N ALA A 78 8.05 -10.55 6.35
CA ALA A 78 7.68 -9.26 6.94
C ALA A 78 8.88 -8.32 7.19
N GLY A 79 10.06 -8.89 7.49
CA GLY A 79 11.29 -8.12 7.74
C GLY A 79 11.90 -7.48 6.49
N ASP A 80 11.59 -7.98 5.30
CA ASP A 80 12.09 -7.45 4.02
C ASP A 80 11.17 -6.36 3.42
N ILE A 81 9.97 -6.19 4.00
CA ILE A 81 8.94 -5.29 3.49
C ILE A 81 8.85 -4.08 4.40
N HIS A 82 8.99 -2.89 3.81
CA HIS A 82 8.78 -1.64 4.51
C HIS A 82 7.57 -0.90 3.93
N TYR A 83 6.58 -0.66 4.79
CA TYR A 83 5.33 0.02 4.46
C TYR A 83 5.47 1.53 4.71
N PHE A 84 5.17 2.35 3.71
CA PHE A 84 5.18 3.80 3.79
C PHE A 84 3.78 4.34 3.52
N PRO A 85 2.97 4.58 4.56
CA PRO A 85 1.60 5.06 4.40
C PRO A 85 1.60 6.47 3.81
N ALA A 86 0.84 6.68 2.74
CA ALA A 86 0.61 7.99 2.14
C ALA A 86 -0.75 8.55 2.53
N GLN A 87 -1.78 7.72 2.47
CA GLN A 87 -3.16 8.14 2.67
C GLN A 87 -3.92 7.08 3.47
N ARG A 88 -4.64 7.54 4.49
CA ARG A 88 -5.50 6.71 5.33
C ARG A 88 -6.96 7.08 5.09
N LEU A 89 -7.75 6.10 4.70
CA LEU A 89 -9.17 6.22 4.39
C LEU A 89 -9.98 5.36 5.35
N SER A 90 -10.92 5.99 6.04
CA SER A 90 -11.93 5.23 6.77
C SER A 90 -12.87 4.53 5.80
N LEU A 91 -13.47 3.43 6.23
CA LEU A 91 -14.45 2.66 5.46
C LEU A 91 -15.55 3.54 4.84
N LYS A 92 -16.02 4.57 5.57
CA LYS A 92 -17.02 5.52 5.06
C LYS A 92 -16.52 6.30 3.85
N LYS A 93 -15.29 6.82 3.92
CA LYS A 93 -14.67 7.55 2.79
C LYS A 93 -14.38 6.62 1.62
N LEU A 94 -13.83 5.43 1.90
CA LEU A 94 -13.56 4.43 0.86
C LEU A 94 -14.84 4.05 0.10
N LYS A 95 -15.93 3.76 0.80
CA LYS A 95 -17.23 3.45 0.18
C LYS A 95 -17.75 4.59 -0.70
N ALA A 96 -17.67 5.83 -0.21
CA ALA A 96 -18.10 7.00 -1.00
C ALA A 96 -17.29 7.13 -2.30
N ILE A 97 -15.97 6.94 -2.24
CA ILE A 97 -15.09 7.03 -3.41
C ILE A 97 -15.34 5.90 -4.41
N LEU A 98 -15.56 4.68 -3.91
CA LEU A 98 -15.91 3.53 -4.76
C LEU A 98 -17.27 3.68 -5.43
N GLU A 99 -18.24 4.25 -4.72
CA GLU A 99 -19.59 4.52 -5.25
C GLU A 99 -19.51 5.59 -6.35
N GLU A 100 -18.81 6.69 -6.10
CA GLU A 100 -18.56 7.76 -7.09
C GLU A 100 -17.82 7.23 -8.32
N SER A 101 -16.77 6.41 -8.14
CA SER A 101 -16.01 5.82 -9.26
C SER A 101 -16.84 4.82 -10.07
N LYS A 102 -17.74 4.06 -9.41
CA LYS A 102 -18.56 3.04 -10.06
C LYS A 102 -19.74 3.63 -10.83
N GLU A 103 -20.26 4.79 -10.43
CA GLU A 103 -21.27 5.52 -11.20
C GLU A 103 -20.72 6.05 -12.52
N ASP A 104 -19.45 6.45 -12.55
CA ASP A 104 -18.81 7.01 -13.74
C ASP A 104 -18.26 5.91 -14.69
N TYR A 105 -17.72 4.81 -14.13
CA TYR A 105 -17.12 3.71 -14.90
C TYR A 105 -17.40 2.32 -14.28
N PRO A 106 -18.56 1.69 -14.58
CA PRO A 106 -18.99 0.44 -13.94
C PRO A 106 -18.20 -0.81 -14.35
N GLU A 107 -17.35 -0.73 -15.37
CA GLU A 107 -16.64 -1.87 -15.97
C GLU A 107 -15.13 -1.89 -15.65
N ASP A 108 -14.59 -0.89 -14.96
CA ASP A 108 -13.16 -0.76 -14.71
C ASP A 108 -12.73 -1.42 -13.38
N ASP A 109 -11.48 -1.89 -13.32
CA ASP A 109 -10.87 -2.43 -12.11
C ASP A 109 -10.77 -1.32 -11.04
N PRO A 110 -10.86 -1.63 -9.74
CA PRO A 110 -10.73 -0.61 -8.69
C PRO A 110 -9.35 0.04 -8.75
N LEU A 111 -9.34 1.30 -9.18
CA LEU A 111 -8.13 2.11 -9.30
C LEU A 111 -7.63 2.57 -7.92
N PRO A 112 -6.31 2.87 -7.80
CA PRO A 112 -5.78 3.61 -6.66
C PRO A 112 -6.59 4.87 -6.38
N VAL A 113 -6.86 5.12 -5.10
CA VAL A 113 -7.63 6.29 -4.66
C VAL A 113 -6.67 7.47 -4.56
N TYR A 114 -6.63 8.28 -5.60
CA TYR A 114 -5.88 9.53 -5.59
C TYR A 114 -6.60 10.56 -4.69
N GLY A 115 -5.84 11.20 -3.79
CA GLY A 115 -6.37 12.17 -2.83
C GLY A 115 -7.00 13.42 -3.48
N ASN A 116 -7.53 14.31 -2.64
CA ASN A 116 -8.23 15.53 -3.08
C ASN A 116 -7.38 16.38 -4.03
N GLN A 117 -8.03 16.93 -5.06
CA GLN A 117 -7.49 18.00 -5.89
C GLN A 117 -6.98 19.17 -5.03
N PRO A 118 -5.90 19.87 -5.44
CA PRO A 118 -5.26 19.82 -6.75
C PRO A 118 -4.31 18.63 -6.88
N TYR A 119 -4.41 17.91 -8.00
CA TYR A 119 -3.45 16.88 -8.36
C TYR A 119 -2.10 17.56 -8.60
N GLU A 120 -1.15 17.41 -7.68
CA GLU A 120 0.21 17.92 -7.86
C GLU A 120 0.97 16.97 -8.77
N TYR A 121 1.06 17.31 -10.06
CA TYR A 121 1.94 16.63 -11.00
C TYR A 121 3.40 16.81 -10.56
N TYR A 122 4.09 15.71 -10.26
CA TYR A 122 5.53 15.72 -10.03
C TYR A 122 6.23 14.72 -10.94
N GLY A 123 6.78 15.23 -12.04
CA GLY A 123 7.30 14.42 -13.16
C GLY A 123 6.17 13.96 -14.09
N ASP A 124 6.27 12.75 -14.63
CA ASP A 124 5.23 12.10 -15.45
C ASP A 124 4.19 11.30 -14.62
N LEU A 125 4.28 11.32 -13.28
CA LEU A 125 3.39 10.56 -12.40
C LEU A 125 2.37 11.49 -11.72
N MET A 126 1.08 11.17 -11.83
CA MET A 126 0.03 11.77 -10.99
C MET A 126 0.16 11.22 -9.56
N LEU A 127 1.05 11.82 -8.80
CA LEU A 127 1.15 11.60 -7.36
C LEU A 127 0.06 12.47 -6.72
N GLY A 128 -0.73 11.91 -5.78
CA GLY A 128 -1.69 12.70 -5.01
C GLY A 128 -1.00 13.84 -4.23
N GLY A 129 -1.78 14.59 -3.43
CA GLY A 129 -1.28 15.73 -2.64
C GLY A 129 0.00 15.46 -1.82
N SER A 130 0.60 16.51 -1.24
CA SER A 130 1.97 16.50 -0.71
C SER A 130 2.36 15.35 0.24
N ASP A 131 1.40 14.73 0.94
CA ASP A 131 1.59 13.49 1.73
C ASP A 131 2.05 12.30 0.87
N TYR A 132 1.50 12.15 -0.34
CA TYR A 132 1.83 11.09 -1.28
C TYR A 132 3.27 11.20 -1.78
N GLN A 133 3.69 12.41 -2.11
CA GLN A 133 5.08 12.68 -2.48
C GLN A 133 6.04 12.42 -1.33
N THR A 134 5.65 12.78 -0.10
CA THR A 134 6.48 12.52 1.08
C THR A 134 6.68 11.02 1.29
N ALA A 135 5.60 10.23 1.21
CA ALA A 135 5.66 8.78 1.30
C ALA A 135 6.51 8.15 0.18
N TYR A 136 6.35 8.62 -1.07
CA TYR A 136 7.16 8.18 -2.19
C TYR A 136 8.65 8.44 -1.97
N ASN A 137 9.01 9.65 -1.54
CA ASN A 137 10.40 10.02 -1.28
C ASN A 137 11.02 9.21 -0.13
N LEU A 138 10.26 8.95 0.94
CA LEU A 138 10.70 8.09 2.05
C LEU A 138 10.91 6.64 1.60
N ALA A 139 9.96 6.09 0.83
CA ALA A 139 10.09 4.75 0.26
C ALA A 139 11.27 4.67 -0.71
N LEU A 140 11.50 5.71 -1.52
CA LEU A 140 12.62 5.78 -2.45
C LEU A 140 13.95 5.81 -1.70
N ALA A 141 14.06 6.64 -0.67
CA ALA A 141 15.24 6.70 0.19
C ALA A 141 15.51 5.34 0.86
N LYS A 142 14.46 4.63 1.29
CA LYS A 142 14.59 3.29 1.87
C LYS A 142 15.03 2.25 0.84
N CYS A 143 14.42 2.25 -0.35
CA CYS A 143 14.88 1.42 -1.48
C CYS A 143 16.35 1.67 -1.81
N GLN A 144 16.79 2.93 -1.81
CA GLN A 144 18.20 3.28 -2.03
C GLN A 144 19.12 2.82 -0.90
N GLU A 145 18.68 2.91 0.35
CA GLU A 145 19.43 2.42 1.51
C GLU A 145 19.62 0.90 1.46
N LEU A 146 18.54 0.16 1.19
CA LEU A 146 18.55 -1.31 1.10
C LEU A 146 19.41 -1.82 -0.06
N ASN A 147 19.49 -1.03 -1.14
CA ASN A 147 20.20 -1.39 -2.35
C ASN A 147 21.55 -0.68 -2.53
N LYS A 148 21.97 0.13 -1.56
CA LYS A 148 23.34 0.66 -1.56
C LYS A 148 24.28 -0.55 -1.56
N PRO A 149 25.23 -0.63 -2.50
CA PRO A 149 26.30 -1.59 -2.34
C PRO A 149 26.96 -1.26 -1.01
N GLN A 150 26.92 -2.19 -0.05
CA GLN A 150 27.82 -2.09 1.09
C GLN A 150 29.20 -1.92 0.46
N ARG A 151 29.79 -0.73 0.60
CA ARG A 151 31.24 -0.60 0.48
C ARG A 151 31.74 -1.63 1.47
N LYS A 152 32.21 -2.78 0.97
CA LYS A 152 33.12 -3.61 1.70
C LYS A 152 34.28 -2.69 1.98
N ASP A 153 34.37 -2.18 3.21
CA ASP A 153 35.63 -1.71 3.77
C ASP A 153 36.58 -2.91 3.70
N ALA A 154 37.22 -3.05 2.54
CA ALA A 154 38.37 -3.91 2.34
C ALA A 154 39.56 -3.15 2.92
N ASN A 155 39.75 -3.40 4.21
CA ASN A 155 41.02 -3.55 4.93
C ASN A 155 42.30 -3.10 4.21
#